data_AF-A4X5G2-F1
#
_entry.id   AF-A4X5G2-F1
#
_cell.length_a   1.000
_cell.length_b   1.000
_cell.length_c   1.000
_cell.angle_alpha   90.00
_cell.angle_beta   90.00
_cell.angle_gamma   90.00
#
_symmetry.space_group_name_H-M   'P 1'
#
loop_
_entity.id
_entity.type
_entity.pdbx_description
1 polymer ?
#
loop_
_entity_poly.entity_id
_entity_poly.type
_entity_poly.pdbx_seq_one_letter_code
_entity_poly.pdbx_strand_id
1 'polypeptide(L)'
;MRKRFALPLMTMGAITATMAVAAPAQAHGYVSGPPSRQALCAQGVVSDCGPIQFEPQSVEGPKGLKSCSGGLPEFAVLDDESRAWPAATVGRSVTFDWIKTAPHRTSSWEYFIGNELLATFDGGGVQPPSTLSHTVDLGDRVGQQKVLAVWNIADTPMAFYSCIDVNIDGGASPTPTGTASPTPTGTASPTATASPTGTASPTATASPTGTASPTGTASPTGTASPTATASPTGTASPTGTASPTATGTPAPGEGWAVGTSYRIGDEVTYDGVSYRARQAHTATPGWEPPRVPALWSAASPTATGTPAPGDGWAVGTSYRIGDEVTYDGVSYRARQAHTGTPGWEPPHVPALWIRI
;
A
#
# COMPACT_ATOMS: atom_id res chain seq x y z
N MET A 1 67.56 32.62 -11.67
CA MET A 1 66.21 32.12 -12.03
C MET A 1 65.69 31.22 -10.90
N ARG A 2 64.54 31.51 -10.29
CA ARG A 2 63.88 30.61 -9.32
C ARG A 2 62.53 30.17 -9.90
N LYS A 3 62.44 28.90 -10.36
CA LYS A 3 61.20 28.33 -10.89
C LYS A 3 60.24 28.07 -9.71
N ARG A 4 59.03 28.63 -9.76
CA ARG A 4 57.96 28.34 -8.80
C ARG A 4 57.24 27.07 -9.28
N PHE A 5 57.32 26.00 -8.52
CA PHE A 5 56.46 24.83 -8.72
C PHE A 5 55.15 25.06 -7.96
N ALA A 6 54.03 25.01 -8.68
CA ALA A 6 52.70 24.97 -8.08
C ALA A 6 52.25 23.50 -8.04
N LEU A 7 51.97 22.97 -6.85
CA LEU A 7 51.26 21.70 -6.72
C LEU A 7 49.76 21.95 -6.90
N PRO A 8 49.05 21.15 -7.72
CA PRO A 8 47.60 21.19 -7.77
C PRO A 8 47.02 20.61 -6.48
N LEU A 9 46.16 21.37 -5.81
CA LEU A 9 45.44 20.92 -4.62
C LEU A 9 44.31 20.00 -5.06
N MET A 10 44.49 18.68 -4.88
CA MET A 10 43.50 17.68 -5.29
C MET A 10 42.37 17.62 -4.25
N THR A 11 41.28 18.36 -4.48
CA THR A 11 40.10 18.35 -3.61
C THR A 11 39.36 17.03 -3.72
N MET A 12 39.57 16.15 -2.75
CA MET A 12 38.86 14.87 -2.63
C MET A 12 37.43 15.12 -2.14
N GLY A 13 36.49 15.29 -3.08
CA GLY A 13 35.08 15.50 -2.78
C GLY A 13 34.46 14.22 -2.18
N ALA A 14 34.06 14.27 -0.91
CA ALA A 14 33.36 13.18 -0.26
C ALA A 14 31.92 13.09 -0.82
N ILE A 15 31.68 12.15 -1.73
CA ILE A 15 30.33 11.83 -2.21
C ILE A 15 29.61 11.04 -1.10
N THR A 16 28.88 11.74 -0.25
CA THR A 16 27.93 11.12 0.68
C THR A 16 26.70 10.67 -0.11
N ALA A 17 26.73 9.42 -0.58
CA ALA A 17 25.55 8.78 -1.17
C ALA A 17 24.53 8.46 -0.07
N THR A 18 23.56 9.35 0.14
CA THR A 18 22.41 9.09 1.02
C THR A 18 21.54 8.00 0.40
N MET A 19 21.61 6.78 0.94
CA MET A 19 20.67 5.72 0.59
C MET A 19 19.28 6.09 1.11
N ALA A 20 18.44 6.62 0.21
CA ALA A 20 17.03 6.81 0.49
C ALA A 20 16.33 5.45 0.53
N VAL A 21 15.91 5.02 1.72
CA VAL A 21 15.04 3.86 1.87
C VAL A 21 13.66 4.25 1.32
N ALA A 22 13.18 3.54 0.30
CA ALA A 22 11.83 3.74 -0.22
C ALA A 22 10.82 3.33 0.87
N ALA A 23 9.97 4.27 1.29
CA ALA A 23 8.89 3.96 2.22
C ALA A 23 7.77 3.20 1.48
N PRO A 24 7.12 2.20 2.11
CA PRO A 24 5.95 1.53 1.55
C PRO A 24 4.80 2.53 1.39
N ALA A 25 3.96 2.31 0.39
CA ALA A 25 2.94 3.26 -0.02
C ALA A 25 1.74 3.34 0.92
N GLN A 26 1.60 2.40 1.87
CA GLN A 26 0.38 2.24 2.69
C GLN A 26 -0.90 2.07 1.83
N ALA A 27 -0.72 1.73 0.56
CA ALA A 27 -1.74 1.33 -0.39
C ALA A 27 -1.83 -0.19 -0.40
N HIS A 28 -2.98 -0.77 -0.73
CA HIS A 28 -3.13 -2.22 -0.81
C HIS A 28 -4.26 -2.57 -1.78
N GLY A 29 -4.01 -3.48 -2.72
CA GLY A 29 -4.98 -3.90 -3.72
C GLY A 29 -4.45 -4.89 -4.76
N TYR A 30 -5.37 -5.58 -5.44
CA TYR A 30 -5.08 -6.63 -6.41
C TYR A 30 -6.21 -6.79 -7.43
N VAL A 31 -5.95 -7.46 -8.55
CA VAL A 31 -6.98 -7.83 -9.54
C VAL A 31 -7.72 -9.09 -9.10
N SER A 32 -9.03 -8.98 -8.94
CA SER A 32 -9.93 -10.04 -8.44
C SER A 32 -10.70 -10.76 -9.55
N GLY A 33 -10.91 -10.11 -10.70
CA GLY A 33 -11.62 -10.64 -11.87
C GLY A 33 -11.00 -10.18 -13.19
N PRO A 34 -10.69 -11.09 -14.15
CA PRO A 34 -10.42 -12.50 -13.90
C PRO A 34 -9.35 -12.66 -12.80
N PRO A 35 -9.38 -13.74 -12.02
CA PRO A 35 -8.59 -13.82 -10.80
C PRO A 35 -7.08 -13.84 -11.10
N SER A 36 -6.35 -12.91 -10.48
CA SER A 36 -4.88 -12.91 -10.52
C SER A 36 -4.27 -14.10 -9.78
N ARG A 37 -2.99 -14.40 -10.03
CA ARG A 37 -2.23 -15.48 -9.37
C ARG A 37 -2.33 -15.39 -7.84
N GLN A 38 -2.16 -14.20 -7.26
CA GLN A 38 -2.35 -14.00 -5.83
C GLN A 38 -3.80 -14.21 -5.36
N ALA A 39 -4.80 -13.85 -6.17
CA ALA A 39 -6.20 -14.11 -5.85
C ALA A 39 -6.51 -15.61 -5.88
N LEU A 40 -5.95 -16.37 -6.83
CA LEU A 40 -6.07 -17.83 -6.91
C LEU A 40 -5.40 -18.53 -5.70
N CYS A 41 -4.26 -18.03 -5.25
CA CYS A 41 -3.63 -18.47 -4.00
C CYS A 41 -4.53 -18.19 -2.78
N ALA A 42 -5.05 -16.97 -2.63
CA ALA A 42 -5.92 -16.59 -1.53
C ALA A 42 -7.31 -17.27 -1.57
N GLN A 43 -7.71 -17.79 -2.73
CA GLN A 43 -8.90 -18.63 -2.90
C GLN A 43 -8.65 -20.13 -2.64
N GLY A 44 -7.42 -20.53 -2.31
CA GLY A 44 -7.04 -21.93 -2.15
C GLY A 44 -7.10 -22.76 -3.45
N VAL A 45 -7.28 -22.12 -4.62
CA VAL A 45 -7.33 -22.78 -5.93
C VAL A 45 -5.92 -23.24 -6.34
N VAL A 46 -4.90 -22.48 -5.97
CA VAL A 46 -3.49 -22.87 -6.08
C VAL A 46 -2.93 -23.03 -4.67
N SER A 47 -2.49 -24.25 -4.34
CA SER A 47 -1.85 -24.56 -3.06
C SER A 47 -0.40 -24.05 -3.00
N ASP A 48 0.20 -24.12 -1.82
CA ASP A 48 1.65 -23.95 -1.60
C ASP A 48 2.22 -22.60 -2.04
N CYS A 49 1.38 -21.55 -2.04
CA CYS A 49 1.82 -20.18 -2.35
C CYS A 49 2.59 -19.48 -1.21
N GLY A 50 2.81 -20.13 -0.06
CA GLY A 50 3.51 -19.50 1.07
C GLY A 50 2.74 -18.28 1.62
N PRO A 51 3.37 -17.11 1.83
CA PRO A 51 2.74 -15.99 2.51
C PRO A 51 1.63 -15.29 1.72
N ILE A 52 1.73 -15.21 0.38
CA ILE A 52 0.81 -14.40 -0.44
C ILE A 52 -0.66 -14.86 -0.38
N GLN A 53 -0.93 -16.12 -0.04
CA GLN A 53 -2.29 -16.63 0.13
C GLN A 53 -3.06 -15.93 1.28
N PHE A 54 -2.36 -15.29 2.21
CA PHE A 54 -2.99 -14.56 3.32
C PHE A 54 -3.18 -13.07 3.02
N GLU A 55 -2.45 -12.51 2.06
CA GLU A 55 -2.43 -11.08 1.79
C GLU A 55 -2.29 -10.74 0.29
N PRO A 56 -3.23 -11.17 -0.58
CA PRO A 56 -3.15 -10.94 -2.02
C PRO A 56 -3.01 -9.45 -2.40
N GLN A 57 -3.47 -8.56 -1.53
CA GLN A 57 -3.39 -7.10 -1.67
C GLN A 57 -1.99 -6.48 -1.51
N SER A 58 -0.99 -7.25 -1.06
CA SER A 58 0.30 -6.71 -0.56
C SER A 58 1.47 -6.81 -1.55
N VAL A 59 1.24 -7.12 -2.83
CA VAL A 59 2.31 -7.27 -3.85
C VAL A 59 2.83 -5.91 -4.31
N GLU A 60 3.52 -5.22 -3.40
CA GLU A 60 4.09 -3.90 -3.59
C GLU A 60 5.55 -3.97 -4.06
N GLY A 61 5.90 -3.21 -5.10
CA GLY A 61 7.27 -3.11 -5.61
C GLY A 61 7.61 -1.72 -6.14
N PRO A 62 8.90 -1.38 -6.33
CA PRO A 62 9.31 -0.16 -7.01
C PRO A 62 8.71 -0.06 -8.41
N LYS A 63 8.23 1.13 -8.80
CA LYS A 63 7.64 1.38 -10.13
C LYS A 63 8.54 0.92 -11.29
N GLY A 64 7.90 0.50 -12.38
CA GLY A 64 8.56 0.15 -13.64
C GLY A 64 8.93 -1.33 -13.81
N LEU A 65 8.81 -2.15 -12.76
CA LEU A 65 9.01 -3.60 -12.86
C LEU A 65 8.01 -4.30 -13.81
N LYS A 66 8.37 -5.53 -14.22
CA LYS A 66 7.57 -6.43 -15.05
C LYS A 66 7.46 -7.85 -14.46
N SER A 67 7.65 -7.99 -13.15
CA SER A 67 7.45 -9.24 -12.39
C SER A 67 6.03 -9.35 -11.85
N CYS A 68 5.59 -10.57 -11.61
CA CYS A 68 4.34 -10.89 -10.93
C CYS A 68 4.47 -10.73 -9.41
N SER A 69 5.67 -10.90 -8.84
CA SER A 69 5.97 -10.73 -7.41
C SER A 69 6.19 -9.28 -6.94
N GLY A 70 6.24 -8.30 -7.85
CA GLY A 70 6.74 -6.96 -7.52
C GLY A 70 8.23 -6.93 -7.15
N GLY A 71 8.97 -8.04 -7.32
CA GLY A 71 10.36 -8.18 -6.91
C GLY A 71 10.55 -8.61 -5.46
N LEU A 72 9.47 -8.93 -4.74
CA LEU A 72 9.49 -9.40 -3.35
C LEU A 72 9.85 -10.90 -3.29
N PRO A 73 10.99 -11.29 -2.67
CA PRO A 73 11.40 -12.70 -2.60
C PRO A 73 10.41 -13.59 -1.84
N GLU A 74 9.68 -13.05 -0.87
CA GLU A 74 8.61 -13.74 -0.15
C GLU A 74 7.41 -14.11 -1.05
N PHE A 75 7.21 -13.38 -2.16
CA PHE A 75 6.15 -13.63 -3.13
C PHE A 75 6.68 -14.19 -4.47
N ALA A 76 7.95 -14.63 -4.52
CA ALA A 76 8.60 -15.15 -5.72
C ALA A 76 7.86 -16.33 -6.38
N VAL A 77 7.01 -17.05 -5.64
CA VAL A 77 6.12 -18.09 -6.21
C VAL A 77 5.24 -17.54 -7.34
N LEU A 78 4.84 -16.27 -7.29
CA LEU A 78 4.03 -15.63 -8.34
C LEU A 78 4.75 -15.55 -9.70
N ASP A 79 6.09 -15.57 -9.71
CA ASP A 79 6.93 -15.56 -10.92
C ASP A 79 7.26 -17.00 -11.42
N ASP A 80 6.85 -18.04 -10.71
CA ASP A 80 7.13 -19.44 -11.07
C ASP A 80 6.21 -19.92 -12.21
N GLU A 81 6.70 -19.77 -13.43
CA GLU A 81 6.04 -20.24 -14.67
C GLU A 81 6.04 -21.77 -14.84
N SER A 82 6.70 -22.54 -13.96
CA SER A 82 6.63 -24.01 -14.00
C SER A 82 5.35 -24.55 -13.38
N ARG A 83 4.61 -23.73 -12.62
CA ARG A 83 3.32 -24.09 -12.02
C ARG A 83 2.22 -24.04 -13.06
N ALA A 84 1.26 -24.97 -12.94
CA ALA A 84 0.05 -24.99 -13.74
C ALA A 84 -0.96 -23.92 -13.26
N TRP A 85 -0.65 -22.64 -13.47
CA TRP A 85 -1.53 -21.53 -13.12
C TRP A 85 -2.87 -21.62 -13.88
N PRO A 86 -4.02 -21.66 -13.19
CA PRO A 86 -5.34 -21.66 -13.83
C PRO A 86 -5.55 -20.42 -14.69
N ALA A 87 -5.78 -20.62 -15.99
CA ALA A 87 -6.04 -19.53 -16.93
C ALA A 87 -7.55 -19.29 -17.10
N ALA A 88 -7.99 -18.04 -16.99
CA ALA A 88 -9.39 -17.69 -17.25
C ALA A 88 -9.68 -17.63 -18.76
N THR A 89 -10.72 -18.31 -19.22
CA THR A 89 -11.21 -18.23 -20.61
C THR A 89 -11.86 -16.86 -20.84
N VAL A 90 -11.39 -16.12 -21.86
CA VAL A 90 -11.80 -14.73 -22.10
C VAL A 90 -11.89 -14.41 -23.59
N GLY A 91 -12.72 -13.42 -23.94
CA GLY A 91 -12.69 -12.82 -25.28
C GLY A 91 -11.49 -11.89 -25.49
N ARG A 92 -11.37 -11.33 -26.69
CA ARG A 92 -10.31 -10.36 -27.04
C ARG A 92 -10.43 -9.00 -26.34
N SER A 93 -11.59 -8.69 -25.75
CA SER A 93 -11.78 -7.55 -24.85
C SER A 93 -12.15 -8.07 -23.47
N VAL A 94 -11.43 -7.61 -22.44
CA VAL A 94 -11.49 -8.17 -21.08
C VAL A 94 -11.61 -7.05 -20.06
N THR A 95 -12.59 -7.17 -19.16
CA THR A 95 -12.71 -6.28 -18.00
C THR A 95 -11.92 -6.83 -16.83
N PHE A 96 -10.98 -6.03 -16.33
CA PHE A 96 -10.17 -6.33 -15.15
C PHE A 96 -10.70 -5.56 -13.94
N ASP A 97 -11.24 -6.29 -12.97
CA ASP A 97 -11.80 -5.81 -11.72
C ASP A 97 -10.72 -5.78 -10.63
N TRP A 98 -10.44 -4.59 -10.11
CA TRP A 98 -9.54 -4.37 -8.99
C TRP A 98 -10.30 -4.17 -7.69
N ILE A 99 -9.79 -4.79 -6.62
CA ILE A 99 -10.10 -4.47 -5.22
C ILE A 99 -8.94 -3.64 -4.65
N LYS A 100 -9.23 -2.62 -3.85
CA LYS A 100 -8.24 -1.94 -2.99
C LYS A 100 -8.75 -1.92 -1.55
N THR A 101 -8.06 -2.63 -0.66
CA THR A 101 -8.33 -2.63 0.79
C THR A 101 -7.78 -1.37 1.47
N ALA A 102 -6.75 -0.74 0.89
CA ALA A 102 -6.32 0.61 1.20
C ALA A 102 -6.19 1.41 -0.10
N PRO A 103 -7.26 2.12 -0.54
CA PRO A 103 -7.21 2.98 -1.72
C PRO A 103 -6.25 4.15 -1.48
N HIS A 104 -5.32 4.40 -2.40
CA HIS A 104 -4.32 5.47 -2.29
C HIS A 104 -4.34 6.37 -3.52
N ARG A 105 -3.83 7.60 -3.39
CA ARG A 105 -3.71 8.54 -4.52
C ARG A 105 -2.97 7.86 -5.67
N THR A 106 -3.55 7.86 -6.87
CA THR A 106 -3.09 7.02 -7.99
C THR A 106 -2.60 7.86 -9.16
N SER A 107 -1.45 7.51 -9.75
CA SER A 107 -1.02 8.12 -11.02
C SER A 107 -1.61 7.39 -12.22
N SER A 108 -1.57 6.06 -12.26
CA SER A 108 -2.10 5.29 -13.38
C SER A 108 -2.36 3.83 -13.04
N TRP A 109 -3.15 3.17 -13.88
CA TRP A 109 -3.13 1.72 -14.05
C TRP A 109 -2.64 1.38 -15.45
N GLU A 110 -1.78 0.37 -15.56
CA GLU A 110 -1.16 -0.05 -16.81
C GLU A 110 -1.28 -1.56 -16.98
N TYR A 111 -1.54 -2.00 -18.21
CA TYR A 111 -1.75 -3.40 -18.55
C TYR A 111 -0.76 -3.84 -19.62
N PHE A 112 -0.08 -4.97 -19.42
CA PHE A 112 0.97 -5.47 -20.30
C PHE A 112 0.77 -6.95 -20.66
N ILE A 113 1.22 -7.35 -21.85
CA ILE A 113 1.58 -8.74 -22.14
C ILE A 113 3.07 -8.76 -22.47
N GLY A 114 3.86 -9.47 -21.66
CA GLY A 114 5.32 -9.37 -21.70
C GLY A 114 5.78 -7.93 -21.46
N ASN A 115 6.48 -7.36 -22.44
CA ASN A 115 6.95 -5.96 -22.41
C ASN A 115 6.02 -4.98 -23.13
N GLU A 116 4.97 -5.45 -23.80
CA GLU A 116 4.09 -4.61 -24.59
C GLU A 116 2.98 -3.99 -23.73
N LEU A 117 2.88 -2.67 -23.72
CA LEU A 117 1.80 -1.92 -23.08
C LEU A 117 0.53 -2.02 -23.94
N LEU A 118 -0.53 -2.60 -23.37
CA LEU A 118 -1.84 -2.72 -24.00
C LEU A 118 -2.71 -1.48 -23.75
N ALA A 119 -2.73 -1.00 -22.50
CA ALA A 119 -3.55 0.13 -22.09
C ALA A 119 -2.99 0.83 -20.85
N THR A 120 -3.22 2.14 -20.79
CA THR A 120 -3.00 2.98 -19.61
C THR A 120 -4.28 3.73 -19.26
N PHE A 121 -4.66 3.70 -17.98
CA PHE A 121 -5.77 4.48 -17.42
C PHE A 121 -5.17 5.50 -16.46
N ASP A 122 -5.49 6.79 -16.66
CA ASP A 122 -5.03 7.86 -15.78
C ASP A 122 -5.77 7.81 -14.43
N GLY A 123 -5.02 7.92 -13.33
CA GLY A 123 -5.55 8.02 -11.97
C GLY A 123 -5.77 9.46 -11.50
N GLY A 124 -5.34 10.46 -12.27
CA GLY A 124 -5.55 11.89 -11.99
C GLY A 124 -4.88 12.41 -10.72
N GLY A 125 -4.03 11.60 -10.06
CA GLY A 125 -3.45 11.93 -8.76
C GLY A 125 -4.44 11.94 -7.60
N VAL A 126 -5.63 11.35 -7.76
CA VAL A 126 -6.69 11.28 -6.75
C VAL A 126 -6.82 9.88 -6.14
N GLN A 127 -7.52 9.76 -5.02
CA GLN A 127 -7.81 8.47 -4.39
C GLN A 127 -8.96 7.79 -5.15
N PRO A 128 -8.80 6.54 -5.63
CA PRO A 128 -9.82 5.80 -6.36
C PRO A 128 -10.88 5.20 -5.41
N PRO A 129 -12.03 4.76 -5.94
CA PRO A 129 -12.94 3.89 -5.19
C PRO A 129 -12.27 2.56 -4.80
N SER A 130 -12.78 1.90 -3.75
CA SER A 130 -12.30 0.59 -3.27
C SER A 130 -12.50 -0.56 -4.28
N THR A 131 -13.41 -0.39 -5.24
CA THR A 131 -13.58 -1.28 -6.39
C THR A 131 -13.51 -0.48 -7.69
N LEU A 132 -12.76 -0.96 -8.68
CA LEU A 132 -12.59 -0.28 -9.98
C LEU A 132 -12.41 -1.30 -11.11
N SER A 133 -13.12 -1.13 -12.22
CA SER A 133 -13.07 -2.02 -13.38
C SER A 133 -12.51 -1.30 -14.60
N HIS A 134 -11.61 -1.95 -15.35
CA HIS A 134 -11.07 -1.43 -16.61
C HIS A 134 -11.22 -2.45 -17.74
N THR A 135 -11.82 -2.05 -18.85
CA THR A 135 -11.91 -2.90 -20.06
C THR A 135 -10.71 -2.64 -20.97
N VAL A 136 -9.94 -3.69 -21.26
CA VAL A 136 -8.70 -3.67 -22.05
C VAL A 136 -8.91 -4.50 -23.32
N ASP A 137 -8.43 -4.01 -24.45
CA ASP A 137 -8.31 -4.78 -25.70
C ASP A 137 -6.98 -5.55 -25.68
N LEU A 138 -7.04 -6.86 -25.91
CA LEU A 138 -5.89 -7.76 -25.97
C LEU A 138 -5.32 -7.89 -27.40
N GLY A 139 -5.89 -7.17 -28.38
CA GLY A 139 -5.46 -7.18 -29.78
C GLY A 139 -5.70 -8.53 -30.46
N ASP A 140 -4.94 -8.84 -31.51
CA ASP A 140 -5.05 -10.09 -32.30
C ASP A 140 -4.51 -11.36 -31.60
N ARG A 141 -4.37 -11.32 -30.27
CA ARG A 141 -3.86 -12.44 -29.49
C ARG A 141 -4.93 -13.50 -29.28
N VAL A 142 -4.49 -14.76 -29.26
CA VAL A 142 -5.30 -15.96 -29.01
C VAL A 142 -4.50 -16.94 -28.15
N GLY A 143 -5.19 -17.89 -27.52
CA GLY A 143 -4.59 -18.90 -26.66
C GLY A 143 -4.07 -18.33 -25.34
N GLN A 144 -3.21 -19.09 -24.67
CA GLN A 144 -2.71 -18.75 -23.35
C GLN A 144 -1.79 -17.50 -23.38
N GLN A 145 -2.14 -16.50 -22.59
CA GLN A 145 -1.39 -15.26 -22.38
C GLN A 145 -1.33 -14.96 -20.88
N LYS A 146 -0.33 -14.17 -20.46
CA LYS A 146 -0.24 -13.63 -19.10
C LYS A 146 -0.29 -12.12 -19.17
N VAL A 147 -1.36 -11.56 -18.61
CA VAL A 147 -1.53 -10.11 -18.48
C VAL A 147 -0.92 -9.67 -17.14
N LEU A 148 -0.01 -8.71 -17.18
CA LEU A 148 0.46 -8.01 -15.98
C LEU A 148 -0.33 -6.70 -15.86
N ALA A 149 -1.09 -6.57 -14.78
CA ALA A 149 -1.74 -5.33 -14.37
C ALA A 149 -0.88 -4.65 -13.29
N VAL A 150 -0.59 -3.36 -13.48
CA VAL A 150 0.24 -2.53 -12.59
C VAL A 150 -0.58 -1.34 -12.11
N TRP A 151 -0.63 -1.11 -10.80
CA TRP A 151 -1.25 0.07 -10.20
C TRP A 151 -0.16 0.99 -9.64
N ASN A 152 0.08 2.12 -10.30
CA ASN A 152 1.12 3.08 -9.94
C ASN A 152 0.58 4.13 -8.94
N ILE A 153 1.19 4.23 -7.75
CA ILE A 153 0.77 5.17 -6.71
C ILE A 153 1.29 6.59 -7.03
N ALA A 154 0.51 7.65 -6.79
CA ALA A 154 0.84 9.01 -7.25
C ALA A 154 2.03 9.66 -6.53
N ASP A 155 2.11 9.46 -5.22
CA ASP A 155 2.92 10.22 -4.26
C ASP A 155 4.02 9.39 -3.59
N THR A 156 4.26 8.18 -4.08
CA THR A 156 5.30 7.25 -3.61
C THR A 156 6.07 6.69 -4.81
N PRO A 157 7.27 6.09 -4.62
CA PRO A 157 8.01 5.46 -5.72
C PRO A 157 7.48 4.06 -6.09
N MET A 158 6.36 3.62 -5.51
CA MET A 158 5.91 2.23 -5.51
C MET A 158 4.67 1.99 -6.40
N ALA A 159 4.45 0.72 -6.72
CA ALA A 159 3.32 0.22 -7.49
C ALA A 159 2.90 -1.19 -7.02
N PHE A 160 1.67 -1.60 -7.35
CA PHE A 160 1.13 -2.91 -7.04
C PHE A 160 1.02 -3.77 -8.29
N TYR A 161 1.42 -5.03 -8.19
CA TYR A 161 1.60 -5.94 -9.32
C TYR A 161 0.62 -7.11 -9.24
N SER A 162 -0.13 -7.36 -10.31
CA SER A 162 -1.04 -8.52 -10.42
C SER A 162 -0.87 -9.19 -11.77
N CYS A 163 -0.44 -10.46 -11.78
CA CYS A 163 -0.44 -11.29 -12.99
C CYS A 163 -1.75 -12.07 -13.10
N ILE A 164 -2.36 -12.06 -14.28
CA ILE A 164 -3.58 -12.79 -14.61
C ILE A 164 -3.29 -13.68 -15.81
N ASP A 165 -3.34 -14.99 -15.61
CA ASP A 165 -3.25 -15.96 -16.69
C ASP A 165 -4.63 -16.06 -17.37
N VAL A 166 -4.65 -15.90 -18.70
CA VAL A 166 -5.86 -15.92 -19.51
C VAL A 166 -5.68 -16.84 -20.71
N ASN A 167 -6.75 -17.49 -21.13
CA ASN A 167 -6.82 -18.16 -22.43
C ASN A 167 -7.76 -17.34 -23.32
N ILE A 168 -7.19 -16.64 -24.30
CA ILE A 168 -7.95 -15.75 -25.18
C ILE A 168 -8.59 -16.59 -26.30
N ASP A 169 -9.91 -16.54 -26.36
CA ASP A 169 -10.72 -17.25 -27.33
C ASP A 169 -10.49 -16.69 -28.74
N GLY A 170 -10.30 -17.58 -29.72
CA GLY A 170 -10.21 -17.24 -31.14
C GLY A 170 -11.53 -16.77 -31.77
N GLY A 171 -12.49 -16.33 -30.96
CA GLY A 171 -13.72 -15.69 -31.43
C GLY A 171 -13.41 -14.41 -32.20
N ALA A 172 -14.31 -14.04 -33.12
CA ALA A 172 -14.13 -12.85 -33.95
C ALA A 172 -13.87 -11.62 -33.07
N SER A 173 -12.83 -10.85 -33.41
CA SER A 173 -12.61 -9.54 -32.77
C SER A 173 -13.89 -8.73 -32.88
N PRO A 174 -14.41 -8.14 -31.80
CA PRO A 174 -15.34 -7.05 -31.96
C PRO A 174 -14.60 -5.97 -32.75
N THR A 175 -15.08 -5.64 -33.96
CA THR A 175 -14.69 -4.40 -34.63
C THR A 175 -14.88 -3.27 -33.63
N PRO A 176 -13.91 -2.37 -33.41
CA PRO A 176 -14.03 -1.27 -32.46
C PRO A 176 -15.11 -0.31 -32.92
N THR A 177 -16.35 -0.66 -32.59
CA THR A 177 -17.47 0.26 -32.55
C THR A 177 -17.12 1.20 -31.41
N GLY A 178 -16.80 2.45 -31.73
CA GLY A 178 -16.47 3.47 -30.75
C GLY A 178 -17.67 3.71 -29.85
N THR A 179 -17.81 2.89 -28.80
CA THR A 179 -18.73 3.12 -27.71
C THR A 179 -18.23 4.36 -27.01
N ALA A 180 -18.87 5.49 -27.31
CA ALA A 180 -18.63 6.72 -26.59
C ALA A 180 -18.73 6.40 -25.10
N SER A 181 -17.69 6.78 -24.35
CA SER A 181 -17.80 6.88 -22.89
C SER A 181 -19.11 7.59 -22.59
N PRO A 182 -19.98 7.07 -21.70
CA PRO A 182 -21.28 7.65 -21.47
C PRO A 182 -21.08 9.10 -21.02
N THR A 183 -21.40 10.05 -21.91
CA THR A 183 -21.52 11.45 -21.54
C THR A 183 -22.46 11.49 -20.35
N PRO A 184 -22.03 12.02 -19.18
CA PRO A 184 -22.85 11.99 -17.98
C PRO A 184 -24.19 12.64 -18.32
N THR A 185 -25.27 11.87 -18.21
CA THR A 185 -26.62 12.38 -18.44
C THR A 185 -26.84 13.45 -17.39
N GLY A 186 -26.93 14.70 -17.84
CA GLY A 186 -26.98 15.84 -16.94
C GLY A 186 -28.17 15.74 -16.00
N THR A 187 -27.90 15.49 -14.72
CA THR A 187 -28.89 15.70 -13.65
C THR A 187 -29.43 17.12 -13.80
N ALA A 188 -30.76 17.25 -13.82
CA ALA A 188 -31.40 18.55 -14.01
C ALA A 188 -30.87 19.56 -12.99
N SER A 189 -30.48 20.74 -13.48
CA SER A 189 -30.01 21.84 -12.64
C SER A 189 -31.05 22.16 -11.56
N PRO A 190 -30.67 22.22 -10.27
CA PRO A 190 -31.61 22.58 -9.22
C PRO A 190 -32.10 24.02 -9.47
N THR A 191 -33.42 24.20 -9.41
CA THR A 191 -34.07 25.51 -9.54
C THR A 191 -33.45 26.52 -8.59
N ALA A 192 -33.07 27.69 -9.12
CA ALA A 192 -32.43 28.74 -8.35
C ALA A 192 -33.27 29.15 -7.13
N THR A 193 -32.76 28.89 -5.94
CA THR A 193 -33.27 29.47 -4.70
C THR A 193 -32.76 30.91 -4.59
N ALA A 194 -33.61 31.84 -4.15
CA ALA A 194 -33.32 33.26 -4.19
C ALA A 194 -32.08 33.65 -3.37
N SER A 195 -31.29 34.58 -3.91
CA SER A 195 -30.09 35.13 -3.26
C SER A 195 -30.45 35.86 -1.95
N PRO A 196 -29.83 35.54 -0.81
CA PRO A 196 -30.00 36.31 0.41
C PRO A 196 -29.35 37.69 0.26
N THR A 197 -30.09 38.74 0.65
CA THR A 197 -29.64 40.13 0.59
C THR A 197 -28.38 40.36 1.44
N GLY A 198 -27.41 41.10 0.91
CA GLY A 198 -26.09 41.25 1.51
C GLY A 198 -26.10 41.89 2.90
N THR A 199 -25.33 41.31 3.82
CA THR A 199 -24.98 41.93 5.11
C THR A 199 -23.74 42.82 4.92
N ALA A 200 -23.70 43.95 5.62
CA ALA A 200 -22.73 45.02 5.38
C ALA A 200 -21.27 44.65 5.66
N SER A 201 -20.36 45.27 4.90
CA SER A 201 -18.91 45.15 5.06
C SER A 201 -18.42 45.70 6.41
N PRO A 202 -17.52 45.03 7.13
CA PRO A 202 -16.94 45.57 8.36
C PRO A 202 -16.02 46.77 8.05
N THR A 203 -16.14 47.82 8.86
CA THR A 203 -15.33 49.04 8.79
C THR A 203 -13.87 48.75 9.10
N ALA A 204 -12.95 49.35 8.33
CA ALA A 204 -11.51 49.24 8.57
C ALA A 204 -11.09 49.85 9.93
N THR A 205 -10.36 49.08 10.74
CA THR A 205 -9.71 49.58 11.96
C THR A 205 -8.44 50.36 11.61
N ALA A 206 -8.24 51.50 12.26
CA ALA A 206 -7.17 52.44 11.92
C ALA A 206 -5.76 51.92 12.27
N SER A 207 -4.78 52.36 11.48
CA SER A 207 -3.34 52.13 11.72
C SER A 207 -2.84 52.94 12.93
N PRO A 208 -2.07 52.34 13.86
CA PRO A 208 -1.48 53.09 14.96
C PRO A 208 -0.30 53.97 14.49
N THR A 209 -0.39 55.26 14.79
CA THR A 209 0.67 56.25 14.53
C THR A 209 1.86 56.07 15.49
N GLY A 210 3.07 56.36 15.02
CA GLY A 210 4.32 56.06 15.71
C GLY A 210 4.54 56.79 17.05
N THR A 211 5.42 56.21 17.89
CA THR A 211 5.91 56.79 19.15
C THR A 211 7.43 57.02 19.07
N ALA A 212 7.92 58.04 19.77
CA ALA A 212 9.20 58.69 19.50
C ALA A 212 10.47 57.93 19.93
N SER A 213 11.59 58.32 19.30
CA SER A 213 12.96 57.88 19.62
C SER A 213 13.49 58.53 20.91
N PRO A 214 14.12 57.76 21.82
CA PRO A 214 14.95 58.30 22.90
C PRO A 214 16.42 58.46 22.47
N THR A 215 16.95 59.68 22.60
CA THR A 215 18.38 60.00 22.45
C THR A 215 19.21 59.36 23.55
N GLY A 216 20.38 58.78 23.22
CA GLY A 216 21.20 58.00 24.16
C GLY A 216 22.17 58.81 25.05
N THR A 217 22.97 58.10 25.85
CA THR A 217 24.16 58.65 26.56
C THR A 217 25.17 57.56 26.93
N ALA A 218 26.46 57.90 26.76
CA ALA A 218 27.70 57.36 27.34
C ALA A 218 28.12 55.88 27.18
N SER A 219 29.34 55.74 26.64
CA SER A 219 30.24 54.58 26.74
C SER A 219 30.99 54.55 28.09
N PRO A 220 31.43 53.37 28.56
CA PRO A 220 32.69 53.26 29.29
C PRO A 220 33.73 52.37 28.58
N THR A 221 34.99 52.79 28.73
CA THR A 221 36.23 52.21 28.18
C THR A 221 36.50 50.78 28.67
N GLY A 222 37.05 49.92 27.79
CA GLY A 222 37.34 48.50 28.10
C GLY A 222 38.71 48.25 28.76
N THR A 223 39.07 46.97 28.95
CA THR A 223 40.43 46.50 29.33
C THR A 223 40.64 45.00 29.04
N ALA A 224 41.86 44.66 28.58
CA ALA A 224 42.56 43.37 28.55
C ALA A 224 42.01 42.14 27.76
N SER A 225 42.83 41.72 26.79
CA SER A 225 43.10 40.30 26.44
C SER A 225 44.21 39.80 27.39
N PRO A 226 44.14 38.55 27.92
CA PRO A 226 44.80 37.38 27.31
C PRO A 226 43.91 36.10 27.44
N THR A 227 44.29 34.86 27.09
CA THR A 227 45.58 34.24 26.66
C THR A 227 45.30 33.14 25.62
N ALA A 228 46.31 32.67 24.87
CA ALA A 228 46.20 31.43 24.10
C ALA A 228 46.35 30.18 24.98
N THR A 229 45.54 29.15 24.73
CA THR A 229 45.66 27.79 25.32
C THR A 229 45.39 26.73 24.24
N ALA A 230 46.00 25.56 24.39
CA ALA A 230 46.38 24.66 23.30
C ALA A 230 45.27 23.87 22.58
N SER A 231 45.63 23.36 21.41
CA SER A 231 44.94 22.33 20.63
C SER A 231 45.93 21.18 20.36
N PRO A 232 45.49 19.92 20.18
CA PRO A 232 44.54 19.16 21.00
C PRO A 232 45.24 17.90 21.59
N THR A 233 44.58 17.18 22.51
CA THR A 233 44.98 15.80 22.87
C THR A 233 43.87 14.85 22.45
N GLY A 234 44.24 13.77 21.75
CA GLY A 234 43.30 12.93 21.00
C GLY A 234 42.23 12.27 21.85
N THR A 235 40.96 12.50 21.50
CA THR A 235 39.84 11.68 21.98
C THR A 235 40.06 10.24 21.54
N ALA A 236 40.00 9.30 22.49
CA ALA A 236 40.07 7.88 22.18
C ALA A 236 38.93 7.50 21.21
N SER A 237 39.22 6.57 20.29
CA SER A 237 38.21 5.99 19.40
C SER A 237 37.00 5.52 20.21
N PRO A 238 35.75 5.81 19.80
CA PRO A 238 34.60 5.17 20.42
C PRO A 238 34.74 3.67 20.24
N THR A 239 34.85 2.96 21.36
CA THR A 239 34.69 1.50 21.41
C THR A 239 33.35 1.17 20.78
N GLY A 240 33.32 0.19 19.87
CA GLY A 240 32.14 -0.10 19.07
C GLY A 240 30.88 -0.23 19.93
N THR A 241 29.86 0.54 19.59
CA THR A 241 28.53 0.44 20.20
C THR A 241 28.11 -1.02 20.18
N ALA A 242 27.84 -1.59 21.36
CA ALA A 242 27.40 -2.97 21.44
C ALA A 242 26.17 -3.17 20.56
N SER A 243 26.19 -4.24 19.77
CA SER A 243 24.97 -4.74 19.09
C SER A 243 23.87 -4.83 20.15
N PRO A 244 22.64 -4.34 19.88
CA PRO A 244 21.58 -4.33 20.88
C PRO A 244 21.37 -5.75 21.42
N THR A 245 21.54 -5.89 22.73
CA THR A 245 21.24 -7.12 23.46
C THR A 245 19.86 -7.60 23.05
N ALA A 246 19.74 -8.87 22.68
CA ALA A 246 18.45 -9.47 22.35
C ALA A 246 17.50 -9.31 23.55
N THR A 247 16.54 -8.40 23.43
CA THR A 247 15.38 -8.34 24.32
C THR A 247 14.71 -9.71 24.26
N GLY A 248 14.40 -10.28 25.42
CA GLY A 248 13.88 -11.64 25.51
C GLY A 248 12.58 -11.82 24.74
N THR A 249 12.27 -13.09 24.43
CA THR A 249 10.96 -13.50 23.90
C THR A 249 9.85 -12.82 24.72
N PRO A 250 8.91 -12.08 24.10
CA PRO A 250 7.78 -11.49 24.80
C PRO A 250 6.98 -12.54 25.57
N ALA A 251 6.45 -12.17 26.73
CA ALA A 251 5.54 -13.04 27.46
C ALA A 251 4.21 -13.17 26.69
N PRO A 252 3.53 -14.33 26.72
CA PRO A 252 2.26 -14.50 26.01
C PRO A 252 1.24 -13.44 26.41
N GLY A 253 0.77 -12.67 25.42
CA GLY A 253 -0.23 -11.60 25.61
C GLY A 253 0.33 -10.19 25.78
N GLU A 254 1.65 -9.98 25.79
CA GLU A 254 2.24 -8.64 25.73
C GLU A 254 1.83 -7.89 24.44
N GLY A 255 1.85 -6.55 24.50
CA GLY A 255 1.45 -5.72 23.36
C GLY A 255 2.41 -5.86 22.16
N TRP A 256 1.88 -5.81 20.94
CA TRP A 256 2.73 -5.71 19.75
C TRP A 256 3.59 -4.42 19.79
N ALA A 257 4.85 -4.51 19.38
CA ALA A 257 5.78 -3.38 19.37
C ALA A 257 6.80 -3.46 18.22
N VAL A 258 7.07 -2.30 17.59
CA VAL A 258 8.13 -2.11 16.59
C VAL A 258 9.51 -2.40 17.19
N GLY A 259 10.37 -3.08 16.44
CA GLY A 259 11.73 -3.46 16.83
C GLY A 259 11.82 -4.79 17.57
N THR A 260 10.70 -5.37 17.99
CA THR A 260 10.65 -6.68 18.65
C THR A 260 10.83 -7.81 17.63
N SER A 261 11.66 -8.79 17.97
CA SER A 261 11.80 -10.04 17.21
C SER A 261 10.80 -11.08 17.69
N TYR A 262 9.88 -11.47 16.81
CA TYR A 262 8.87 -12.50 17.02
C TYR A 262 9.26 -13.81 16.32
N ARG A 263 8.99 -14.94 16.97
CA ARG A 263 9.17 -16.28 16.44
C ARG A 263 7.84 -16.85 15.95
N ILE A 264 7.90 -17.89 15.13
CA ILE A 264 6.69 -18.63 14.73
C ILE A 264 5.98 -19.15 15.97
N GLY A 265 4.72 -18.74 16.14
CA GLY A 265 3.86 -19.16 17.24
C GLY A 265 3.84 -18.24 18.46
N ASP A 266 4.64 -17.17 18.51
CA ASP A 266 4.56 -16.14 19.57
C ASP A 266 3.20 -15.44 19.54
N GLU A 267 2.66 -15.06 20.71
CA GLU A 267 1.34 -14.44 20.84
C GLU A 267 1.40 -13.04 21.46
N VAL A 268 0.79 -12.07 20.78
CA VAL A 268 0.72 -10.65 21.18
C VAL A 268 -0.73 -10.17 21.24
N THR A 269 -0.97 -9.05 21.91
CA THR A 269 -2.25 -8.33 21.85
C THR A 269 -2.09 -7.02 21.05
N TYR A 270 -3.02 -6.73 20.15
CA TYR A 270 -3.10 -5.45 19.43
C TYR A 270 -4.57 -5.04 19.26
N ASP A 271 -4.91 -3.80 19.61
CA ASP A 271 -6.29 -3.27 19.64
C ASP A 271 -7.33 -4.20 20.29
N GLY A 272 -6.93 -4.88 21.39
CA GLY A 272 -7.78 -5.80 22.14
C GLY A 272 -7.98 -7.18 21.50
N VAL A 273 -7.37 -7.44 20.33
CA VAL A 273 -7.38 -8.75 19.66
C VAL A 273 -6.03 -9.44 19.89
N SER A 274 -6.06 -10.73 20.22
CA SER A 274 -4.86 -11.55 20.31
C SER A 274 -4.44 -12.01 18.91
N TYR A 275 -3.14 -11.97 18.62
CA TYR A 275 -2.56 -12.42 17.36
C TYR A 275 -1.39 -13.36 17.62
N ARG A 276 -1.33 -14.43 16.84
CA ARG A 276 -0.25 -15.42 16.85
C ARG A 276 0.60 -15.28 15.59
N ALA A 277 1.92 -15.16 15.76
CA ALA A 277 2.87 -15.00 14.66
C ALA A 277 2.91 -16.28 13.78
N ARG A 278 2.75 -16.10 12.47
CA ARG A 278 2.86 -17.16 11.45
C ARG A 278 4.30 -17.37 10.99
N GLN A 279 5.09 -16.29 10.97
CA GLN A 279 6.46 -16.26 10.46
C GLN A 279 7.39 -15.59 11.48
N ALA A 280 8.63 -16.05 11.58
CA ALA A 280 9.63 -15.38 12.40
C ALA A 280 10.09 -14.09 11.71
N HIS A 281 10.04 -12.96 12.42
CA HIS A 281 10.33 -11.63 11.86
C HIS A 281 10.75 -10.66 12.97
N THR A 282 11.33 -9.52 12.58
CA THR A 282 11.48 -8.36 13.48
C THR A 282 10.50 -7.29 13.01
N ALA A 283 9.62 -6.83 13.89
CA ALA A 283 8.55 -5.89 13.52
C ALA A 283 9.11 -4.52 13.13
N THR A 284 8.56 -3.95 12.06
CA THR A 284 8.88 -2.61 11.54
C THR A 284 7.61 -1.73 11.55
N PRO A 285 7.72 -0.39 11.41
CA PRO A 285 6.54 0.48 11.32
C PRO A 285 5.66 0.09 10.12
N GLY A 286 4.34 -0.05 10.34
CA GLY A 286 3.40 -0.51 9.30
C GLY A 286 3.17 -2.02 9.29
N TRP A 287 3.89 -2.80 10.11
CA TRP A 287 3.68 -4.25 10.29
C TRP A 287 2.80 -4.57 11.51
N GLU A 288 1.85 -3.70 11.83
CA GLU A 288 0.86 -3.97 12.88
C GLU A 288 0.06 -5.24 12.54
N PRO A 289 -0.28 -6.12 13.52
CA PRO A 289 -0.83 -7.45 13.23
C PRO A 289 -2.02 -7.53 12.26
N PRO A 290 -3.02 -6.62 12.28
CA PRO A 290 -4.12 -6.66 11.30
C PRO A 290 -3.70 -6.24 9.87
N ARG A 291 -2.57 -5.55 9.68
CA ARG A 291 -2.13 -5.05 8.37
C ARG A 291 -1.35 -6.07 7.53
N VAL A 292 -0.68 -7.02 8.19
CA VAL A 292 0.23 -8.00 7.57
C VAL A 292 -0.18 -9.45 7.90
N PRO A 293 -1.28 -9.97 7.32
CA PRO A 293 -1.80 -11.31 7.62
C PRO A 293 -0.88 -12.49 7.29
N ALA A 294 0.20 -12.31 6.51
CA ALA A 294 1.20 -13.36 6.35
C ALA A 294 2.14 -13.48 7.55
N LEU A 295 2.35 -12.40 8.31
CA LEU A 295 3.16 -12.41 9.53
C LEU A 295 2.33 -12.81 10.76
N TRP A 296 1.02 -12.53 10.76
CA TRP A 296 0.14 -12.73 11.91
C TRP A 296 -1.16 -13.47 11.56
N SER A 297 -1.64 -14.24 12.52
CA SER A 297 -2.98 -14.82 12.53
C SER A 297 -3.73 -14.26 13.73
N ALA A 298 -4.95 -13.75 13.55
CA ALA A 298 -5.79 -13.46 14.70
C ALA A 298 -6.03 -14.79 15.45
N ALA A 299 -5.64 -14.85 16.72
CA ALA A 299 -6.02 -15.95 17.59
C ALA A 299 -7.52 -15.79 17.84
N SER A 300 -8.29 -16.85 17.58
CA SER A 300 -9.74 -16.81 17.78
C SER A 300 -10.05 -16.41 19.23
N PRO A 301 -10.87 -15.38 19.49
CA PRO A 301 -11.60 -15.37 20.76
C PRO A 301 -12.39 -16.68 20.83
N THR A 302 -12.51 -17.28 22.02
CA THR A 302 -13.33 -18.46 22.23
C THR A 302 -14.76 -18.16 21.77
N ALA A 303 -15.13 -18.66 20.59
CA ALA A 303 -16.35 -18.25 19.90
C ALA A 303 -17.57 -18.69 20.71
N THR A 304 -18.28 -17.70 21.27
CA THR A 304 -19.56 -17.95 21.94
C THR A 304 -20.67 -17.97 20.89
N GLY A 305 -20.71 -19.04 20.09
CA GLY A 305 -21.73 -19.28 19.08
C GLY A 305 -21.20 -19.44 17.65
N THR A 306 -21.93 -20.22 16.85
CA THR A 306 -21.92 -20.12 15.38
C THR A 306 -22.86 -18.96 15.02
N PRO A 307 -22.54 -18.08 14.05
CA PRO A 307 -23.45 -17.01 13.64
C PRO A 307 -24.80 -17.58 13.20
N ALA A 308 -25.89 -16.92 13.56
CA ALA A 308 -27.20 -17.18 12.98
C ALA A 308 -27.30 -16.54 11.58
N PRO A 309 -28.10 -17.11 10.65
CA PRO A 309 -28.30 -16.50 9.35
C PRO A 309 -28.85 -15.07 9.48
N GLY A 310 -28.10 -14.09 8.96
CA GLY A 310 -28.46 -12.66 9.00
C GLY A 310 -27.75 -11.84 10.09
N ASP A 311 -26.92 -12.45 10.94
CA ASP A 311 -26.07 -11.70 11.88
C ASP A 311 -25.16 -10.69 11.15
N GLY A 312 -24.78 -9.60 11.83
CA GLY A 312 -23.86 -8.62 11.26
C GLY A 312 -22.45 -9.20 11.04
N TRP A 313 -21.78 -8.83 9.95
CA TRP A 313 -20.35 -9.16 9.82
C TRP A 313 -19.55 -8.49 10.94
N ALA A 314 -18.67 -9.27 11.56
CA ALA A 314 -17.75 -8.85 12.61
C ALA A 314 -16.34 -9.45 12.42
N VAL A 315 -15.35 -8.69 12.89
CA VAL A 315 -13.95 -9.12 13.05
C VAL A 315 -13.85 -10.17 14.16
N GLY A 316 -12.95 -11.15 14.02
CA GLY A 316 -12.72 -12.25 14.96
C GLY A 316 -13.71 -13.41 14.83
N THR A 317 -14.83 -13.23 14.15
CA THR A 317 -15.85 -14.28 13.91
C THR A 317 -15.37 -15.26 12.85
N SER A 318 -15.51 -16.56 13.11
CA SER A 318 -15.23 -17.60 12.11
C SER A 318 -16.49 -17.91 11.29
N TYR A 319 -16.37 -17.78 9.97
CA TYR A 319 -17.41 -18.06 8.99
C TYR A 319 -17.07 -19.34 8.23
N ARG A 320 -18.10 -20.14 7.95
CA ARG A 320 -18.05 -21.35 7.13
C ARG A 320 -18.59 -21.05 5.74
N ILE A 321 -18.29 -21.92 4.77
CA ILE A 321 -18.90 -21.84 3.44
C ILE A 321 -20.43 -21.97 3.59
N GLY A 322 -21.16 -20.98 3.08
CA GLY A 322 -22.61 -20.92 3.17
C GLY A 322 -23.17 -20.05 4.30
N ASP A 323 -22.36 -19.59 5.25
CA ASP A 323 -22.82 -18.69 6.31
C ASP A 323 -23.27 -17.34 5.72
N GLU A 324 -24.38 -16.79 6.21
CA GLU A 324 -24.98 -15.55 5.71
C GLU A 324 -24.88 -14.42 6.73
N VAL A 325 -24.31 -13.30 6.32
CA VAL A 325 -24.12 -12.09 7.14
C VAL A 325 -24.73 -10.87 6.49
N THR A 326 -25.06 -9.88 7.31
CA THR A 326 -25.47 -8.55 6.85
C THR A 326 -24.32 -7.54 7.04
N TYR A 327 -24.02 -6.73 6.03
CA TYR A 327 -23.06 -5.62 6.13
C TYR A 327 -23.60 -4.41 5.37
N ASP A 328 -23.63 -3.23 6.01
CA ASP A 328 -24.26 -1.99 5.51
C ASP A 328 -25.68 -2.19 4.91
N GLY A 329 -26.47 -3.07 5.54
CA GLY A 329 -27.84 -3.39 5.11
C GLY A 329 -27.95 -4.27 3.86
N VAL A 330 -26.83 -4.82 3.38
CA VAL A 330 -26.77 -5.77 2.26
C VAL A 330 -26.39 -7.15 2.78
N SER A 331 -27.05 -8.18 2.28
CA SER A 331 -26.78 -9.58 2.64
C SER A 331 -25.66 -10.19 1.79
N TYR A 332 -24.83 -11.01 2.42
CA TYR A 332 -23.72 -11.71 1.77
C TYR A 332 -23.61 -13.13 2.31
N ARG A 333 -23.28 -14.08 1.43
CA ARG A 333 -22.99 -15.48 1.77
C ARG A 333 -21.49 -15.75 1.66
N ALA A 334 -20.90 -16.40 2.65
CA ALA A 334 -19.50 -16.81 2.64
C ALA A 334 -19.28 -17.89 1.57
N ARG A 335 -18.32 -17.63 0.66
CA ARG A 335 -17.86 -18.54 -0.40
C ARG A 335 -16.77 -19.49 0.09
N GLN A 336 -16.01 -19.06 1.11
CA GLN A 336 -14.86 -19.76 1.67
C GLN A 336 -14.91 -19.68 3.19
N ALA A 337 -14.45 -20.73 3.87
CA ALA A 337 -14.32 -20.71 5.32
C ALA A 337 -13.14 -19.82 5.73
N HIS A 338 -13.37 -18.88 6.65
CA HIS A 338 -12.37 -17.91 7.08
C HIS A 338 -12.68 -17.35 8.48
N THR A 339 -11.81 -16.51 9.01
CA THR A 339 -12.09 -15.68 10.19
C THR A 339 -12.09 -14.22 9.75
N GLY A 340 -13.10 -13.44 10.15
CA GLY A 340 -13.19 -12.03 9.82
C GLY A 340 -11.98 -11.26 10.35
N THR A 341 -11.32 -10.50 9.48
CA THR A 341 -10.23 -9.57 9.84
C THR A 341 -10.58 -8.17 9.32
N PRO A 342 -10.01 -7.09 9.87
CA PRO A 342 -10.20 -5.74 9.33
C PRO A 342 -9.82 -5.69 7.84
N GLY A 343 -10.63 -5.04 7.01
CA GLY A 343 -10.45 -5.01 5.55
C GLY A 343 -11.01 -6.23 4.82
N TRP A 344 -11.56 -7.22 5.53
CA TRP A 344 -12.26 -8.39 4.96
C TRP A 344 -13.79 -8.26 5.08
N GLU A 345 -14.30 -7.04 5.06
CA GLU A 345 -15.74 -6.76 5.01
C GLU A 345 -16.33 -7.34 3.71
N PRO A 346 -17.58 -7.86 3.72
CA PRO A 346 -18.13 -8.57 2.57
C PRO A 346 -18.07 -7.86 1.19
N PRO A 347 -18.30 -6.53 1.05
CA PRO A 347 -18.12 -5.84 -0.23
C PRO A 347 -16.66 -5.74 -0.69
N HIS A 348 -15.69 -5.80 0.23
CA HIS A 348 -14.26 -5.60 -0.07
C HIS A 348 -13.55 -6.90 -0.46
N VAL A 349 -14.12 -8.06 -0.15
CA VAL A 349 -13.53 -9.38 -0.47
C VAL A 349 -14.52 -10.34 -1.16
N PRO A 350 -14.95 -10.05 -2.41
CA PRO A 350 -15.68 -10.99 -3.29
C PRO A 350 -15.11 -12.40 -3.47
N ALA A 351 -13.84 -12.62 -3.12
CA ALA A 351 -13.24 -13.96 -3.05
C ALA A 351 -13.83 -14.78 -1.89
N LEU A 352 -14.10 -14.14 -0.75
CA LEU A 352 -14.62 -14.73 0.48
C LEU A 352 -16.14 -14.62 0.60
N TRP A 353 -16.78 -13.66 -0.08
CA TRP A 353 -18.21 -13.37 0.02
C TRP A 353 -18.88 -13.22 -1.34
N ILE A 354 -20.15 -13.60 -1.44
CA ILE A 354 -21.02 -13.29 -2.58
C ILE A 354 -22.25 -12.55 -2.07
N ARG A 355 -22.62 -11.44 -2.71
CA ARG A 355 -23.85 -10.73 -2.40
C ARG A 355 -25.07 -11.60 -2.75
N ILE A 356 -26.08 -11.60 -1.88
CA ILE A 356 -27.37 -12.30 -2.07
C ILE A 356 -28.55 -11.34 -1.92
#